data_AF-A0A7J6X3D4-F1
#
_entry.id   AF-A0A7J6X3D4-F1
#
_cell.length_a   1.000
_cell.length_b   1.000
_cell.length_c   1.000
_cell.angle_alpha   90.00
_cell.angle_beta   90.00
_cell.angle_gamma   90.00
#
_symmetry.space_group_name_H-M   'P 1'
#
loop_
_entity.id
_entity.type
_entity.pdbx_description
1 polymer ?
#
loop_
_entity_poly.entity_id
_entity_poly.type
_entity_poly.pdbx_seq_one_letter_code
_entity_poly.pdbx_strand_id
1 'polypeptide(L)'
;MDGVSNVVHEMTDEMVNLRKSIDPAARAEYVREQVLEVEGFSKPYLRKAYVLIMKDPIEKEIFIGGDSEIRKDIVESLRAKIENV
;
A
#
# COMPACT_ATOMS: atom_id res chain seq x y z
N MET A 1 24.98 14.48 -26.47
CA MET A 1 25.48 13.53 -25.45
C MET A 1 24.32 13.22 -24.51
N ASP A 2 23.20 12.69 -25.03
CA ASP A 2 21.93 12.66 -24.28
C ASP A 2 21.42 11.24 -23.95
N GLY A 3 22.09 10.21 -24.48
CA GLY A 3 21.65 8.82 -24.30
C GLY A 3 21.99 8.22 -22.93
N VAL A 4 23.07 8.68 -22.28
CA VAL A 4 23.52 8.11 -21.00
C VAL A 4 22.66 8.58 -19.84
N SER A 5 22.13 9.81 -19.88
CA SER A 5 21.33 10.37 -18.78
C SER A 5 19.96 9.70 -18.64
N ASN A 6 19.30 9.36 -19.76
CA ASN A 6 17.99 8.72 -19.75
C ASN A 6 18.09 7.27 -19.24
N VAL A 7 19.10 6.51 -19.68
CA VAL A 7 19.32 5.13 -19.22
C VAL A 7 19.61 5.09 -17.73
N VAL A 8 20.38 6.05 -17.20
CA VAL A 8 20.66 6.13 -15.75
C VAL A 8 19.41 6.48 -14.95
N HIS A 9 18.54 7.36 -15.45
CA HIS A 9 17.26 7.69 -14.79
C HIS A 9 16.31 6.49 -14.77
N GLU A 10 16.12 5.80 -15.90
CA GLU A 10 15.26 4.62 -16.00
C GLU A 10 15.74 3.48 -15.09
N MET A 11 17.06 3.24 -15.03
CA MET A 11 17.65 2.27 -14.09
C MET A 11 17.44 2.66 -12.62
N THR A 12 17.40 3.96 -12.30
CA THR A 12 17.18 4.44 -10.94
C THR A 12 15.72 4.21 -10.53
N ASP A 13 14.77 4.47 -11.42
CA ASP A 13 13.34 4.21 -11.18
C ASP A 13 13.02 2.72 -11.07
N GLU A 14 13.62 1.88 -11.91
CA GLU A 14 13.53 0.42 -11.78
C GLU A 14 14.13 -0.08 -10.46
N MET A 15 15.28 0.45 -10.03
CA MET A 15 15.88 0.11 -8.74
C MET A 15 15.04 0.60 -7.55
N VAL A 16 14.36 1.74 -7.66
CA VAL A 16 13.40 2.21 -6.65
C VAL A 16 12.19 1.28 -6.59
N ASN A 17 11.69 0.81 -7.74
CA ASN A 17 10.58 -0.13 -7.82
C ASN A 17 10.97 -1.55 -7.31
N LEU A 18 12.20 -1.99 -7.56
CA LEU A 18 12.79 -3.22 -7.01
C LEU A 18 13.07 -3.11 -5.51
N ARG A 19 13.57 -1.97 -5.03
CA ARG A 19 13.78 -1.75 -3.59
C ARG A 19 12.46 -1.78 -2.84
N LYS A 20 11.39 -1.21 -3.42
CA LYS A 20 10.01 -1.33 -2.90
C LYS A 20 9.49 -2.78 -2.90
N SER A 21 10.00 -3.65 -3.79
CA SER A 21 9.62 -5.06 -3.83
C SER A 21 10.42 -5.96 -2.86
N ILE A 22 11.61 -5.53 -2.42
CA ILE A 22 12.54 -6.36 -1.62
C ILE A 22 12.67 -5.90 -0.15
N ASP A 23 12.45 -4.62 0.18
CA ASP A 23 12.58 -4.10 1.55
C ASP A 23 11.22 -4.18 2.30
N PRO A 24 11.10 -5.02 3.35
CA PRO A 24 9.86 -5.14 4.14
C PRO A 24 9.40 -3.82 4.75
N ALA A 25 10.33 -2.91 5.09
CA ALA A 25 9.99 -1.60 5.64
C ALA A 25 9.40 -0.69 4.55
N ALA A 26 10.01 -0.66 3.36
CA ALA A 26 9.47 0.08 2.21
C ALA A 26 8.09 -0.44 1.78
N ARG A 27 7.90 -1.76 1.85
CA ARG A 27 6.61 -2.40 1.57
C ARG A 27 5.54 -2.05 2.60
N ALA A 28 5.89 -2.05 3.89
CA ALA A 28 4.99 -1.61 4.95
C ALA A 28 4.62 -0.12 4.82
N GLU A 29 5.57 0.72 4.44
CA GLU A 29 5.34 2.14 4.17
C GLU A 29 4.40 2.35 2.98
N TYR A 30 4.61 1.62 1.89
CA TYR A 30 3.71 1.64 0.73
C TYR A 30 2.28 1.27 1.13
N VAL A 31 2.08 0.15 1.85
CA VAL A 31 0.74 -0.26 2.31
C VAL A 31 0.12 0.81 3.20
N ARG A 32 0.90 1.42 4.10
CA ARG A 32 0.43 2.51 4.97
C ARG A 32 -0.08 3.69 4.16
N GLU A 33 0.67 4.14 3.16
CA GLU A 33 0.29 5.27 2.30
C GLU A 33 -1.00 4.95 1.55
N GLN A 34 -1.06 3.80 0.89
CA GLN A 34 -2.24 3.40 0.10
C GLN A 34 -3.50 3.22 0.97
N VAL A 35 -3.38 2.76 2.21
CA VAL A 35 -4.52 2.70 3.15
C VAL A 35 -4.97 4.10 3.56
N LEU A 36 -4.05 5.03 3.80
CA LEU A 36 -4.39 6.38 4.23
C LEU A 36 -4.99 7.26 3.10
N GLU A 37 -4.80 6.86 1.84
CA GLU A 37 -5.38 7.51 0.66
C GLU A 37 -6.82 7.05 0.34
N VAL A 38 -7.33 6.00 1.00
CA VAL A 38 -8.70 5.53 0.75
C VAL A 38 -9.73 6.56 1.20
N GLU A 39 -10.50 7.06 0.25
CA GLU A 39 -11.53 8.07 0.48
C GLU A 39 -12.78 7.51 1.19
N GLY A 40 -13.50 8.39 1.90
CA GLY A 40 -14.75 8.06 2.59
C GLY A 40 -14.59 7.54 4.03
N PHE A 41 -13.37 7.49 4.55
CA PHE A 41 -13.08 7.04 5.92
C PHE A 41 -12.33 8.09 6.73
N SER A 42 -12.48 8.01 8.06
CA SER A 42 -11.71 8.85 8.97
C SER A 42 -10.27 8.36 9.11
N LYS A 43 -9.31 9.27 9.30
CA LYS A 43 -7.89 8.90 9.55
C LYS A 43 -7.72 7.91 10.72
N PRO A 44 -8.42 8.04 11.86
CA PRO A 44 -8.36 7.04 12.94
C PRO A 44 -8.80 5.64 12.50
N TYR A 45 -9.87 5.55 11.69
CA TYR A 45 -10.34 4.28 11.14
C TYR A 45 -9.29 3.66 10.22
N LEU A 46 -8.74 4.44 9.27
CA LEU A 46 -7.73 3.97 8.32
C LEU A 46 -6.46 3.46 9.03
N ARG A 47 -6.07 4.09 10.15
CA ARG A 47 -4.94 3.59 10.97
C ARG A 47 -5.23 2.22 11.60
N LYS A 48 -6.46 1.99 12.09
CA LYS A 48 -6.87 0.67 12.59
C LYS A 48 -6.92 -0.36 11.45
N ALA A 49 -7.43 0.04 10.28
CA ALA A 49 -7.49 -0.80 9.08
C ALA A 49 -6.09 -1.24 8.63
N TYR A 50 -5.12 -0.31 8.57
CA TYR A 50 -3.72 -0.63 8.26
C TYR A 50 -3.16 -1.74 9.15
N VAL A 51 -3.40 -1.67 10.46
CA VAL A 51 -2.93 -2.69 11.41
C VAL A 51 -3.57 -4.06 11.13
N LEU A 52 -4.83 -4.10 10.73
CA LEU A 52 -5.52 -5.35 10.40
C LEU A 52 -5.03 -5.94 9.06
N ILE A 53 -4.89 -5.11 8.03
CA ILE A 53 -4.36 -5.52 6.72
C ILE A 53 -2.95 -6.08 6.88
N MET A 54 -2.10 -5.44 7.67
CA MET A 54 -0.73 -5.92 7.89
C MET A 54 -0.64 -7.24 8.68
N LYS A 55 -1.70 -7.66 9.37
CA LYS A 55 -1.76 -8.94 10.12
C LYS A 55 -2.14 -10.13 9.24
N ASP A 56 -2.83 -9.90 8.12
CA ASP A 56 -3.22 -10.95 7.19
C ASP A 56 -2.36 -10.86 5.92
N PRO A 57 -1.42 -11.80 5.71
CA PRO A 57 -0.57 -11.80 4.53
C PRO A 57 -1.35 -11.82 3.22
N ILE A 58 -2.47 -12.53 3.14
CA ILE A 58 -3.26 -12.66 1.91
C ILE A 58 -3.99 -11.34 1.65
N GLU A 59 -4.67 -10.80 2.65
CA GLU A 59 -5.40 -9.54 2.53
C GLU A 59 -4.46 -8.39 2.15
N LYS A 60 -3.24 -8.38 2.70
CA LYS A 60 -2.18 -7.44 2.32
C LYS A 60 -1.77 -7.56 0.85
N GLU A 61 -1.57 -8.78 0.33
CA GLU A 61 -1.20 -8.97 -1.08
C GLU A 61 -2.33 -8.53 -2.02
N ILE A 62 -3.58 -8.87 -1.69
CA ILE A 62 -4.76 -8.43 -2.45
C ILE A 62 -4.88 -6.90 -2.42
N PHE A 63 -4.66 -6.27 -1.26
CA PHE A 63 -4.71 -4.81 -1.12
C PHE A 63 -3.65 -4.11 -1.98
N ILE A 64 -2.42 -4.64 -2.00
CA ILE A 64 -1.32 -4.09 -2.81
C ILE A 64 -1.67 -4.17 -4.31
N GLY A 65 -2.16 -5.34 -4.76
CA GLY A 65 -2.48 -5.57 -6.17
C GLY A 65 -3.82 -4.99 -6.64
N GLY A 66 -4.70 -4.62 -5.71
CA GLY A 66 -6.03 -4.09 -6.00
C GLY A 66 -6.02 -2.62 -6.44
N ASP A 67 -7.01 -2.26 -7.24
CA ASP A 67 -7.31 -0.87 -7.60
C ASP A 67 -8.01 -0.13 -6.43
N SER A 68 -8.43 1.12 -6.69
CA SER A 68 -9.10 1.93 -5.67
C SER A 68 -10.42 1.34 -5.17
N GLU A 69 -11.17 0.64 -6.02
CA GLU A 69 -12.44 0.02 -5.63
C GLU A 69 -12.18 -1.18 -4.72
N ILE A 70 -11.27 -2.07 -5.11
CA ILE A 70 -10.89 -3.24 -4.32
C ILE A 70 -10.36 -2.81 -2.95
N ARG A 71 -9.50 -1.78 -2.90
CA ARG A 71 -8.95 -1.27 -1.64
C ARG A 71 -10.02 -0.70 -0.74
N LYS A 72 -11.00 0.00 -1.31
CA LYS A 72 -12.15 0.54 -0.57
C LYS A 72 -13.02 -0.58 0.00
N ASP A 73 -13.30 -1.61 -0.78
CA ASP A 73 -14.07 -2.78 -0.34
C ASP A 73 -13.38 -3.53 0.80
N ILE A 74 -12.06 -3.71 0.72
CA ILE A 74 -11.27 -4.30 1.80
C ILE A 74 -11.38 -3.45 3.06
N VAL A 75 -11.15 -2.13 2.97
CA VAL A 75 -11.23 -1.22 4.12
C VAL A 75 -12.64 -1.18 4.74
N GLU A 76 -13.69 -1.24 3.92
CA GLU A 76 -15.08 -1.32 4.38
C GLU A 76 -15.38 -2.67 5.07
N SER A 77 -14.87 -3.78 4.54
CA SER A 77 -15.06 -5.12 5.12
C SER A 77 -14.51 -5.24 6.55
N LEU A 78 -13.54 -4.41 6.90
CA LEU A 78 -12.93 -4.36 8.24
C LEU A 78 -13.80 -3.64 9.27
N ARG A 79 -14.92 -3.02 8.88
CA ARG A 79 -15.76 -2.20 9.77
C ARG A 79 -16.19 -2.95 11.01
N ALA A 80 -16.74 -4.14 10.84
CA ALA A 80 -17.17 -4.99 11.95
C ALA A 80 -16.01 -5.36 12.88
N LYS A 81 -14.80 -5.59 12.35
CA LYS A 81 -13.61 -5.89 13.16
C LYS A 81 -13.11 -4.67 13.93
N ILE A 82 -13.29 -3.46 13.38
CA ILE A 82 -12.80 -2.20 13.96
C ILE A 82 -13.75 -1.62 15.00
N GLU A 83 -15.06 -1.73 14.78
CA GLU A 83 -16.11 -1.22 15.66
C GLU A 83 -16.36 -2.12 16.88
N ASN A 84 -15.98 -3.40 16.81
CA ASN A 84 -16.02 -4.35 17.93
C ASN A 84 -14.77 -4.32 18.84
N VAL A 85 -13.90 -3.31 18.70
CA VAL A 85 -12.65 -3.13 19.46
C VAL A 85 -12.66 -1.83 20.25
#